data_AF-R5L110-F1
#
_entry.id   AF-R5L110-F1
#
_cell.length_a   1.000
_cell.length_b   1.000
_cell.length_c   1.000
_cell.angle_alpha   90.00
_cell.angle_beta   90.00
_cell.angle_gamma   90.00
#
_symmetry.space_group_name_H-M   'P 1'
#
loop_
_entity.id
_entity.type
_entity.pdbx_description
1 polymer ?
#
loop_
_entity_poly.entity_id
_entity_poly.type
_entity_poly.pdbx_seq_one_letter_code
_entity_poly.pdbx_strand_id
1 'polypeptide(L)'
;MLYTIGDLHLSLGTDKPMDIFPGWGNHVEKIEANWNSKITDEDTVVLLGDHSWALKLEESYKDLEFIHSKLRGQKIFVKGNHDLWWSTMNKITKFVSDNGFSSIKFLFNNAYLVEGASICGTRGWISENGEKPDMKVLLREAGRLEASLKEGVKLGGELIAFIHYPPIYRAEENVYLTDVLQRYGVKRCYYAHLHGSSIKGSINGIRNGIDYRLVSADGVGFDPVLIERR
;
A
#
# COMPACT_ATOMS: atom_id res chain seq x y z
N MET A 1 -8.03 -13.74 7.60
CA MET A 1 -8.74 -12.83 6.68
C MET A 1 -7.72 -11.88 6.12
N LEU A 2 -7.99 -11.32 4.93
CA LEU A 2 -7.11 -10.36 4.28
C LEU A 2 -7.74 -8.97 4.33
N TYR A 3 -6.97 -7.98 4.78
CA TYR A 3 -7.36 -6.57 4.83
C TYR A 3 -6.36 -5.68 4.12
N THR A 4 -6.74 -4.43 3.85
CA THR A 4 -5.82 -3.41 3.35
C THR A 4 -6.20 -2.01 3.82
N ILE A 5 -5.19 -1.15 3.92
CA ILE A 5 -5.28 0.30 4.11
C ILE A 5 -3.93 0.91 3.68
N GLY A 6 -3.94 2.09 3.06
CA GLY A 6 -2.75 2.86 2.72
C GLY A 6 -2.68 4.17 3.49
N ASP A 7 -1.56 4.87 3.32
CA ASP A 7 -1.40 6.26 3.75
C ASP A 7 -1.63 6.48 5.26
N LEU A 8 -0.95 5.71 6.11
CA LEU A 8 -1.07 5.91 7.55
C LEU A 8 -0.47 7.26 7.98
N HIS A 9 0.52 7.77 7.23
CA HIS A 9 1.21 9.05 7.47
C HIS A 9 1.65 9.26 8.91
N LEU A 10 2.19 8.23 9.54
CA LEU A 10 2.65 8.29 10.92
C LEU A 10 3.85 9.24 11.04
N SER A 11 3.90 9.97 12.16
CA SER A 11 5.01 10.85 12.52
C SER A 11 5.32 10.72 14.01
N LEU A 12 5.40 9.49 14.52
CA LEU A 12 5.68 9.22 15.94
C LEU A 12 7.17 9.36 16.26
N GLY A 13 8.02 9.26 15.23
CA GLY A 13 9.47 9.49 15.32
C GLY A 13 9.94 10.85 14.79
N THR A 14 9.04 11.68 14.27
CA THR A 14 9.36 12.95 13.58
C THR A 14 8.32 14.03 13.88
N ASP A 15 8.68 15.30 13.68
CA ASP A 15 7.75 16.42 13.91
C ASP A 15 7.08 16.85 12.60
N LYS A 16 6.17 16.01 12.10
CA LYS A 16 5.36 16.31 10.92
C LYS A 16 3.88 15.98 11.15
N PRO A 17 3.15 16.87 11.84
CA PRO A 17 1.80 16.60 12.27
C PRO A 17 0.81 16.58 11.08
N MET A 18 -0.07 15.59 11.06
CA MET A 18 -1.14 15.46 10.05
C MET A 18 -2.44 16.15 10.48
N ASP A 19 -2.63 16.44 11.77
CA ASP A 19 -3.87 17.03 12.31
C ASP A 19 -4.18 18.45 11.78
N ILE A 20 -3.18 19.11 11.18
CA ILE A 20 -3.33 20.36 10.44
C ILE A 20 -4.22 20.20 9.19
N PHE A 21 -4.35 18.98 8.66
CA PHE A 21 -5.19 18.68 7.50
C PHE A 21 -6.61 18.31 7.95
N PRO A 22 -7.66 18.85 7.30
CA PRO A 22 -9.04 18.52 7.64
C PRO A 22 -9.29 17.00 7.62
N GLY A 23 -9.84 16.47 8.72
CA GLY A 23 -10.17 15.05 8.87
C GLY A 23 -9.11 14.18 9.57
N TRP A 24 -7.87 14.67 9.67
CA TRP A 24 -6.72 13.92 10.20
C TRP A 24 -6.49 14.06 11.71
N GLY A 25 -7.31 14.86 12.40
CA GLY A 25 -7.29 14.93 13.86
C GLY A 25 -7.48 13.56 14.51
N ASN A 26 -6.58 13.20 15.43
CA ASN A 26 -6.53 11.91 16.12
C ASN A 26 -6.55 10.68 15.18
N HIS A 27 -5.93 10.78 14.00
CA HIS A 27 -5.94 9.69 13.02
C HIS A 27 -5.25 8.43 13.54
N VAL A 28 -4.15 8.56 14.31
CA VAL A 28 -3.42 7.42 14.89
C VAL A 28 -4.34 6.61 15.82
N GLU A 29 -5.08 7.29 16.70
CA GLU A 29 -6.02 6.67 17.62
C GLU A 29 -7.20 6.02 16.89
N LYS A 30 -7.72 6.68 15.84
CA LYS A 30 -8.78 6.11 14.99
C LYS A 30 -8.32 4.84 14.30
N ILE A 31 -7.11 4.85 13.71
CA ILE A 31 -6.51 3.69 13.07
C ILE A 31 -6.37 2.56 14.08
N GLU A 32 -5.76 2.80 15.25
CA GLU A 32 -5.57 1.77 16.28
C GLU A 32 -6.90 1.15 16.73
N ALA A 33 -7.90 1.98 17.03
CA ALA A 33 -9.21 1.53 17.50
C ALA A 33 -9.94 0.71 16.44
N ASN A 34 -10.07 1.24 15.22
CA ASN A 34 -10.76 0.58 14.11
C ASN A 34 -10.07 -0.72 13.71
N TRP A 35 -8.75 -0.71 13.61
CA TRP A 35 -7.93 -1.87 13.27
C TRP A 35 -8.11 -3.00 14.28
N ASN A 36 -7.89 -2.70 15.56
CA ASN A 36 -7.90 -3.72 16.61
C ASN A 36 -9.30 -4.21 16.99
N SER A 37 -10.35 -3.50 16.54
CA SER A 37 -11.74 -3.95 16.71
C SER A 37 -12.08 -5.17 15.85
N LYS A 38 -11.36 -5.41 14.75
CA LYS A 38 -11.72 -6.43 13.74
C LYS A 38 -10.60 -7.37 13.30
N ILE A 39 -9.34 -6.97 13.45
CA ILE A 39 -8.18 -7.73 12.95
C ILE A 39 -7.58 -8.56 14.09
N THR A 40 -7.30 -9.84 13.84
CA THR A 40 -6.59 -10.73 14.78
C THR A 40 -5.13 -10.96 14.35
N ASP A 41 -4.32 -11.60 15.20
CA ASP A 41 -2.89 -11.80 14.94
C ASP A 41 -2.62 -12.79 13.79
N GLU A 42 -3.61 -13.61 13.44
CA GLU A 42 -3.55 -14.55 12.33
C GLU A 42 -4.03 -13.96 11.00
N ASP A 43 -4.58 -12.73 11.00
CA ASP A 43 -4.99 -12.03 9.78
C ASP A 43 -3.80 -11.37 9.08
N THR A 44 -3.94 -11.12 7.78
CA THR A 44 -2.96 -10.40 6.98
C THR A 44 -3.49 -9.04 6.56
N VAL A 45 -2.66 -8.01 6.65
CA VAL A 45 -2.98 -6.65 6.19
C VAL A 45 -1.93 -6.17 5.22
N VAL A 46 -2.37 -5.79 4.01
CA VAL A 46 -1.50 -5.13 3.04
C VAL A 46 -1.53 -3.64 3.28
N LEU A 47 -0.40 -3.08 3.72
CA LEU A 47 -0.21 -1.66 3.95
C LEU A 47 0.25 -0.99 2.66
N LEU A 48 -0.53 -0.03 2.16
CA LEU A 48 -0.44 0.44 0.78
C LEU A 48 0.24 1.81 0.62
N GLY A 49 1.53 1.85 0.95
CA GLY A 49 2.39 3.02 0.89
C GLY A 49 2.11 4.10 1.94
N ASP A 50 3.03 5.04 2.02
CA ASP A 50 2.97 6.26 2.82
C ASP A 50 2.67 5.98 4.29
N HIS A 51 3.51 5.12 4.86
CA HIS A 51 3.34 4.62 6.22
C HIS A 51 3.85 5.62 7.25
N SER A 52 4.96 6.30 6.93
CA SER A 52 5.71 7.15 7.85
C SER A 52 6.28 8.36 7.13
N TRP A 53 6.28 9.50 7.83
CA TRP A 53 6.93 10.73 7.41
C TRP A 53 8.46 10.75 7.62
N ALA A 54 9.03 9.67 8.15
CA ALA A 54 10.46 9.53 8.33
C ALA A 54 11.22 9.72 7.01
N LEU A 55 12.30 10.49 7.05
CA LEU A 55 13.18 10.70 5.90
C LEU A 55 14.28 9.65 5.85
N LYS A 56 14.70 9.15 7.01
CA LYS A 56 15.72 8.10 7.18
C LYS A 56 15.12 6.86 7.83
N LEU A 57 15.73 5.70 7.58
CA LEU A 57 15.28 4.42 8.12
C LEU A 57 15.22 4.43 9.65
N GLU A 58 16.20 5.04 10.30
CA GLU A 58 16.28 5.09 11.76
C GLU A 58 15.18 5.96 12.37
N GLU A 59 14.76 7.03 11.68
CA GLU A 59 13.66 7.90 12.09
C GLU A 59 12.30 7.16 12.04
N SER A 60 12.18 6.14 11.19
CA SER A 60 10.94 5.32 11.09
C SER A 60 10.75 4.35 12.26
N TYR A 61 11.71 4.24 13.18
CA TYR A 61 11.68 3.27 14.27
C TYR A 61 10.36 3.31 15.05
N LYS A 62 9.94 4.51 15.49
CA LYS A 62 8.74 4.66 16.32
C LYS A 62 7.45 4.33 15.56
N ASP A 63 7.42 4.61 14.27
CA ASP A 63 6.28 4.31 13.41
C ASP A 63 6.18 2.80 13.15
N LEU A 64 7.31 2.14 12.84
CA LEU A 64 7.37 0.69 12.66
C LEU A 64 7.12 -0.07 13.96
N GLU A 65 7.61 0.43 15.10
CA GLU A 65 7.33 -0.09 16.43
C GLU A 65 5.82 -0.03 16.72
N PHE A 66 5.16 1.10 16.43
CA PHE A 66 3.70 1.22 16.57
C PHE A 66 2.96 0.22 15.68
N ILE A 67 3.29 0.16 14.39
CA ILE A 67 2.63 -0.78 13.46
C ILE A 67 2.84 -2.23 13.91
N HIS A 68 4.04 -2.57 14.40
CA HIS A 68 4.34 -3.92 14.88
C HIS A 68 3.58 -4.26 16.18
N SER A 69 3.65 -3.39 17.18
CA SER A 69 3.26 -3.69 18.56
C SER A 69 1.83 -3.30 18.92
N LYS A 70 1.25 -2.32 18.23
CA LYS A 70 -0.09 -1.80 18.51
C LYS A 70 -1.14 -2.28 17.55
N LEU A 71 -0.79 -2.50 16.28
CA LEU A 71 -1.74 -2.97 15.27
C LEU A 71 -1.64 -4.50 15.17
N ARG A 72 -2.76 -5.22 15.23
CA ARG A 72 -2.78 -6.70 15.11
C ARG A 72 -2.49 -7.20 13.70
N GLY A 73 -2.19 -8.49 13.58
CA GLY A 73 -2.02 -9.19 12.30
C GLY A 73 -0.62 -9.14 11.70
N GLN A 74 -0.41 -9.84 10.59
CA GLN A 74 0.79 -9.79 9.76
C GLN A 74 0.66 -8.64 8.75
N LYS A 75 1.73 -7.87 8.55
CA LYS A 75 1.71 -6.67 7.69
C LYS A 75 2.62 -6.88 6.50
N ILE A 76 2.08 -6.69 5.30
CA ILE A 76 2.83 -6.69 4.05
C ILE A 76 2.86 -5.26 3.54
N PHE A 77 4.04 -4.66 3.57
CA PHE A 77 4.24 -3.26 3.19
C PHE A 77 4.47 -3.13 1.69
N VAL A 78 3.84 -2.15 1.06
CA VAL A 78 4.12 -1.69 -0.30
C VAL A 78 4.66 -0.28 -0.20
N LYS A 79 5.78 0.03 -0.86
CA LYS A 79 6.40 1.37 -0.79
C LYS A 79 5.47 2.44 -1.39
N GLY A 80 5.31 3.56 -0.70
CA GLY A 80 4.71 4.79 -1.22
C GLY A 80 5.73 5.85 -1.65
N ASN A 81 5.27 7.05 -1.99
CA ASN A 81 6.16 8.16 -2.37
C ASN A 81 6.71 8.95 -1.19
N HIS A 82 6.00 8.98 -0.06
CA HIS A 82 6.44 9.61 1.18
C HIS A 82 7.26 8.68 2.08
N ASP A 83 7.33 7.38 1.77
CA ASP A 83 8.26 6.44 2.40
C ASP A 83 9.72 6.67 1.96
N LEU A 84 10.26 7.86 2.23
CA LEU A 84 11.64 8.23 1.90
C LEU A 84 12.66 7.43 2.71
N TRP A 85 12.30 7.04 3.93
CA TRP A 85 13.02 6.12 4.81
C TRP A 85 13.29 4.74 4.17
N TRP A 86 12.45 4.31 3.24
CA TRP A 86 12.54 2.98 2.64
C TRP A 86 13.75 2.87 1.70
N SER A 87 14.80 2.24 2.24
CA SER A 87 16.11 2.01 1.63
C SER A 87 16.16 0.72 0.78
N THR A 88 17.33 0.09 0.65
CA THR A 88 17.45 -1.21 -0.03
C THR A 88 16.77 -2.31 0.78
N MET A 89 16.27 -3.35 0.11
CA MET A 89 15.63 -4.50 0.76
C MET A 89 16.50 -5.13 1.85
N ASN A 90 17.80 -5.27 1.60
CA ASN A 90 18.73 -5.81 2.61
C ASN A 90 18.78 -4.95 3.87
N LYS A 91 18.80 -3.61 3.73
CA LYS A 91 18.86 -2.70 4.87
C LYS A 91 17.56 -2.71 5.67
N ILE A 92 16.40 -2.60 5.00
CA ILE A 92 15.11 -2.55 5.71
C ILE A 92 14.75 -3.89 6.36
N THR A 93 15.04 -5.02 5.70
CA THR A 93 14.81 -6.35 6.29
C THR A 93 15.74 -6.58 7.49
N LYS A 94 17.00 -6.16 7.40
CA LYS A 94 17.92 -6.21 8.55
C LYS A 94 17.41 -5.34 9.70
N PHE A 95 16.97 -4.12 9.42
CA PHE A 95 16.44 -3.21 10.44
C PHE A 95 15.20 -3.80 11.15
N VAL A 96 14.26 -4.36 10.40
CA VAL A 96 13.08 -5.06 10.96
C VAL A 96 13.50 -6.25 11.82
N SER A 97 14.45 -7.06 11.35
CA SER A 97 14.96 -8.23 12.08
C SER A 97 15.69 -7.84 13.37
N ASP A 98 16.61 -6.87 13.32
CA ASP A 98 17.42 -6.43 14.46
C ASP A 98 16.56 -5.83 15.58
N ASN A 99 15.43 -5.22 15.22
CA ASN A 99 14.49 -4.62 16.17
C ASN A 99 13.33 -5.54 16.55
N GLY A 100 13.33 -6.80 16.10
CA GLY A 100 12.33 -7.80 16.49
C GLY A 100 10.92 -7.56 15.91
N PHE A 101 10.78 -6.78 14.84
CA PHE A 101 9.49 -6.45 14.21
C PHE A 101 8.96 -7.61 13.34
N SER A 102 8.76 -8.77 13.97
CA SER A 102 8.50 -10.06 13.30
C SER A 102 7.22 -10.13 12.47
N SER A 103 6.26 -9.23 12.71
CA SER A 103 5.01 -9.16 11.95
C SER A 103 5.12 -8.40 10.62
N ILE A 104 6.29 -7.87 10.27
CA ILE A 104 6.47 -6.98 9.12
C ILE A 104 7.19 -7.72 7.98
N LYS A 105 6.59 -7.66 6.79
CA LYS A 105 7.13 -8.15 5.52
C LYS A 105 7.02 -7.05 4.47
N PHE A 106 7.78 -7.19 3.38
CA PHE A 106 7.87 -6.19 2.33
C PHE A 106 7.57 -6.79 0.96
N LEU A 107 6.66 -6.16 0.23
CA LEU A 107 6.32 -6.49 -1.16
C LEU A 107 7.16 -5.64 -2.10
N PHE A 108 8.16 -6.26 -2.72
CA PHE A 108 9.09 -5.61 -3.64
C PHE A 108 9.67 -6.64 -4.62
N ASN A 109 9.15 -6.66 -5.86
CA ASN A 109 9.52 -7.63 -6.91
C ASN A 109 9.33 -9.11 -6.49
N ASN A 110 8.45 -9.36 -5.53
CA ASN A 110 8.07 -10.67 -5.02
C ASN A 110 6.54 -10.73 -4.89
N ALA A 111 6.02 -11.85 -4.39
CA ALA A 111 4.61 -12.02 -4.05
C ALA A 111 4.49 -12.90 -2.80
N TYR A 112 3.29 -12.88 -2.19
CA TYR A 112 2.95 -13.74 -1.05
C TYR A 112 1.60 -14.41 -1.31
N LEU A 113 1.50 -15.72 -1.07
CA LEU A 113 0.22 -16.44 -1.04
C LEU A 113 -0.30 -16.44 0.39
N VAL A 114 -1.39 -15.72 0.62
CA VAL A 114 -2.01 -15.55 1.93
C VAL A 114 -3.53 -15.59 1.74
N GLU A 115 -4.24 -16.29 2.64
CA GLU A 115 -5.70 -16.42 2.58
C GLU A 115 -6.26 -16.84 1.19
N GLY A 116 -5.52 -17.67 0.44
CA GLY A 116 -5.94 -18.17 -0.87
C GLY A 116 -5.69 -17.22 -2.06
N ALA A 117 -5.12 -16.03 -1.81
CA ALA A 117 -4.78 -15.04 -2.81
C ALA A 117 -3.28 -14.74 -2.88
N SER A 118 -2.78 -14.52 -4.09
CA SER A 118 -1.43 -14.07 -4.36
C SER A 118 -1.37 -12.55 -4.41
N ILE A 119 -0.76 -11.99 -3.36
CA ILE A 119 -0.57 -10.55 -3.16
C ILE A 119 0.60 -10.09 -4.02
N CYS A 120 0.30 -9.23 -4.99
CA CYS A 120 1.26 -8.70 -5.95
C CYS A 120 1.19 -7.17 -5.95
N GLY A 121 2.28 -6.49 -6.29
CA GLY A 121 2.26 -5.04 -6.21
C GLY A 121 3.55 -4.31 -6.56
N THR A 122 3.43 -2.99 -6.59
CA THR A 122 4.52 -2.04 -6.81
C THR A 122 4.15 -0.70 -6.20
N ARG A 123 5.08 0.25 -6.13
CA ARG A 123 4.74 1.63 -5.76
C ARG A 123 3.82 2.26 -6.80
N GLY A 124 4.13 2.02 -8.08
CA GLY A 124 3.39 2.61 -9.18
C GLY A 124 3.85 4.04 -9.45
N TRP A 125 3.17 4.67 -10.40
CA TRP A 125 3.38 6.06 -10.79
C TRP A 125 2.23 6.54 -11.65
N ILE A 126 1.86 7.80 -11.52
CA ILE A 126 1.00 8.50 -12.47
C ILE A 126 1.51 9.94 -12.62
N SER A 127 1.30 10.54 -13.79
CA SER A 127 1.51 11.97 -13.95
C SER A 127 0.36 12.72 -13.32
N GLU A 128 0.66 13.57 -12.35
CA GLU A 128 -0.35 14.42 -11.72
C GLU A 128 -0.27 15.85 -12.26
N ASN A 129 -1.38 16.58 -12.20
CA ASN A 129 -1.42 18.02 -12.44
C ASN A 129 -0.83 18.51 -13.78
N GLY A 130 -0.89 17.67 -14.82
CA GLY A 130 -0.36 18.00 -16.15
C GLY A 130 1.17 17.91 -16.25
N GLU A 131 1.84 17.30 -15.27
CA GLU A 131 3.27 17.03 -15.34
C GLU A 131 3.62 16.08 -16.49
N LYS A 132 4.75 16.35 -17.15
CA LYS A 132 5.22 15.48 -18.24
C LYS A 132 5.49 14.08 -17.71
N PRO A 133 4.97 13.03 -18.37
CA PRO A 133 5.27 11.64 -18.03
C PRO A 133 6.78 11.37 -17.96
N ASP A 134 7.26 10.91 -16.80
CA ASP A 134 8.59 10.30 -16.69
C ASP A 134 8.50 8.86 -17.18
N MET A 135 8.74 8.70 -18.48
CA MET A 135 8.72 7.41 -19.16
C MET A 135 9.62 6.36 -18.51
N LYS A 136 10.77 6.76 -17.95
CA LYS A 136 11.69 5.84 -17.30
C LYS A 136 11.11 5.32 -16.00
N VAL A 137 10.41 6.16 -15.24
CA VAL A 137 9.74 5.75 -14.00
C VAL A 137 8.53 4.88 -14.32
N LEU A 138 7.68 5.28 -15.28
CA LEU A 138 6.49 4.51 -15.69
C LEU A 138 6.85 3.08 -16.10
N LEU A 139 7.80 2.91 -17.00
CA LEU A 139 8.23 1.59 -17.48
C LEU A 139 8.90 0.77 -16.38
N ARG A 140 9.66 1.41 -15.49
CA ARG A 140 10.29 0.72 -14.35
C ARG A 140 9.24 0.18 -13.39
N GLU A 141 8.23 0.97 -13.05
CA GLU A 141 7.16 0.52 -12.15
C GLU A 141 6.29 -0.56 -12.79
N ALA A 142 6.02 -0.49 -14.10
CA ALA A 142 5.36 -1.57 -14.83
C ALA A 142 6.18 -2.87 -14.83
N GLY A 143 7.50 -2.78 -15.00
CA GLY A 143 8.39 -3.94 -14.90
C GLY A 143 8.44 -4.55 -13.49
N ARG A 144 8.37 -3.73 -12.44
CA ARG A 144 8.29 -4.20 -11.04
C ARG A 144 6.98 -4.92 -10.76
N LEU A 145 5.85 -4.34 -11.23
CA LEU A 145 4.55 -4.99 -11.15
C LEU A 145 4.57 -6.35 -11.87
N GLU A 146 5.12 -6.40 -13.09
CA GLU A 146 5.22 -7.64 -13.85
C GLU A 146 6.09 -8.68 -13.12
N ALA A 147 7.22 -8.28 -12.53
CA ALA A 147 8.05 -9.17 -11.72
C ALA A 147 7.29 -9.74 -10.52
N SER A 148 6.54 -8.90 -9.80
CA SER A 148 5.69 -9.32 -8.68
C SER A 148 4.60 -10.31 -9.13
N LEU A 149 3.88 -10.00 -10.20
CA LEU A 149 2.83 -10.88 -10.76
C LEU A 149 3.38 -12.21 -11.27
N LYS A 150 4.58 -12.22 -11.87
CA LYS A 150 5.27 -13.47 -12.26
C LYS A 150 5.52 -14.38 -11.05
N GLU A 151 5.91 -13.84 -9.90
CA GLU A 151 6.03 -14.64 -8.67
C GLU A 151 4.65 -15.10 -8.17
N GLY A 152 3.63 -14.23 -8.19
CA GLY A 152 2.27 -14.59 -7.81
C GLY A 152 1.71 -15.77 -8.62
N VAL A 153 1.93 -15.78 -9.94
CA VAL A 153 1.52 -16.90 -10.80
C VAL A 153 2.13 -18.23 -10.37
N LYS A 154 3.39 -18.24 -9.93
CA LYS A 154 4.05 -19.47 -9.45
C LYS A 154 3.48 -19.98 -8.13
N LEU A 155 3.00 -19.05 -7.29
CA LEU A 155 2.38 -19.39 -6.00
C LEU A 155 0.94 -19.91 -6.17
N GLY A 156 0.25 -19.49 -7.25
CA GLY A 156 -1.15 -19.86 -7.51
C GLY A 156 -2.15 -18.97 -6.76
N GLY A 157 -3.42 -19.40 -6.72
CA GLY A 157 -4.51 -18.58 -6.18
C GLY A 157 -4.89 -17.40 -7.09
N GLU A 158 -5.79 -16.55 -6.61
CA GLU A 158 -6.16 -15.33 -7.34
C GLU A 158 -5.05 -14.28 -7.23
N LEU A 159 -4.67 -13.65 -8.35
CA LEU A 159 -3.77 -12.49 -8.33
C LEU A 159 -4.53 -11.23 -7.93
N ILE A 160 -4.14 -10.63 -6.81
CA ILE A 160 -4.66 -9.33 -6.35
C ILE A 160 -3.53 -8.31 -6.41
N ALA A 161 -3.79 -7.19 -7.08
CA ALA A 161 -2.81 -6.12 -7.22
C ALA A 161 -2.96 -5.04 -6.15
N PHE A 162 -1.82 -4.60 -5.62
CA PHE A 162 -1.67 -3.57 -4.60
C PHE A 162 -0.67 -2.54 -5.11
N ILE A 163 -1.16 -1.36 -5.49
CA ILE A 163 -0.35 -0.33 -6.12
C ILE A 163 -0.56 0.99 -5.36
N HIS A 164 0.49 1.59 -4.80
CA HIS A 164 0.29 2.81 -4.02
C HIS A 164 -0.28 3.96 -4.86
N TYR A 165 0.38 4.34 -5.96
CA TYR A 165 -0.18 5.30 -6.90
C TYR A 165 -1.39 4.71 -7.66
N PRO A 166 -2.43 5.51 -7.92
CA PRO A 166 -3.55 5.06 -8.75
C PRO A 166 -3.08 4.68 -10.16
N PRO A 167 -3.43 3.48 -10.68
CA PRO A 167 -3.22 3.18 -12.10
C PRO A 167 -4.02 4.09 -13.03
N ILE A 168 -5.14 4.64 -12.52
CA ILE A 168 -6.06 5.53 -13.23
C ILE A 168 -6.50 6.63 -12.27
N TYR A 169 -6.34 7.89 -12.68
CA TYR A 169 -6.78 9.05 -11.92
C TYR A 169 -7.43 10.08 -12.85
N ARG A 170 -8.71 10.37 -12.63
CA ARG A 170 -9.51 11.23 -13.53
C ARG A 170 -9.43 10.73 -14.99
N ALA A 171 -8.87 11.55 -15.87
CA ALA A 171 -8.67 11.25 -17.29
C ALA A 171 -7.31 10.59 -17.58
N GLU A 172 -6.38 10.61 -16.62
CA GLU A 172 -5.05 10.04 -16.77
C GLU A 172 -5.06 8.54 -16.48
N GLU A 173 -4.37 7.78 -17.31
CA GLU A 173 -4.20 6.34 -17.16
C GLU A 173 -2.73 5.98 -17.40
N ASN A 174 -2.12 5.28 -16.44
CA ASN A 174 -0.85 4.63 -16.67
C ASN A 174 -1.08 3.33 -17.44
N VAL A 175 -1.12 3.45 -18.76
CA VAL A 175 -1.37 2.33 -19.69
C VAL A 175 -0.38 1.18 -19.54
N TYR A 176 0.84 1.45 -19.05
CA TYR A 176 1.85 0.41 -18.83
C TYR A 176 1.52 -0.45 -17.61
N LEU A 177 0.93 0.14 -16.56
CA LEU A 177 0.44 -0.63 -15.42
C LEU A 177 -0.84 -1.37 -15.77
N THR A 178 -1.81 -0.70 -16.42
CA THR A 178 -3.10 -1.31 -16.73
C THR A 178 -2.97 -2.44 -17.76
N ASP A 179 -2.07 -2.33 -18.74
CA ASP A 179 -1.71 -3.44 -19.64
C ASP A 179 -1.18 -4.66 -18.87
N VAL A 180 -0.21 -4.46 -17.98
CA VAL A 180 0.37 -5.54 -17.17
C VAL A 180 -0.72 -6.22 -16.33
N LEU A 181 -1.59 -5.45 -15.67
CA LEU A 181 -2.70 -6.02 -14.89
C LEU A 181 -3.62 -6.90 -15.75
N GLN A 182 -3.99 -6.41 -16.94
CA GLN A 182 -4.87 -7.13 -17.87
C GLN A 182 -4.22 -8.39 -18.43
N ARG A 183 -2.96 -8.33 -18.86
CA ARG A 183 -2.22 -9.49 -19.40
C ARG A 183 -2.09 -10.63 -18.40
N TYR A 184 -2.01 -10.31 -17.12
CA TYR A 184 -1.95 -11.29 -16.04
C TYR A 184 -3.33 -11.71 -15.51
N GLY A 185 -4.41 -11.17 -16.07
CA GLY A 185 -5.77 -11.55 -15.70
C GLY A 185 -6.18 -11.09 -14.30
N VAL A 186 -5.52 -10.07 -13.73
CA VAL A 186 -5.88 -9.49 -12.44
C VAL A 186 -7.34 -9.05 -12.47
N LYS A 187 -8.08 -9.28 -11.38
CA LYS A 187 -9.50 -8.89 -11.25
C LYS A 187 -9.74 -7.85 -10.17
N ARG A 188 -8.86 -7.74 -9.19
CA ARG A 188 -8.96 -6.79 -8.08
C ARG A 188 -7.67 -5.98 -7.97
N CYS A 189 -7.79 -4.66 -7.94
CA CYS A 189 -6.68 -3.74 -7.77
C CYS A 189 -7.01 -2.71 -6.68
N TYR A 190 -6.27 -2.76 -5.59
CA TYR A 190 -6.34 -1.79 -4.51
C TYR A 190 -5.24 -0.75 -4.69
N TYR A 191 -5.58 0.53 -4.45
CA TYR A 191 -4.63 1.63 -4.56
C TYR A 191 -4.90 2.73 -3.52
N ALA A 192 -3.94 3.63 -3.30
CA ALA A 192 -3.99 4.61 -2.22
C ALA A 192 -3.65 6.02 -2.74
N HIS A 193 -2.84 6.81 -2.02
CA HIS A 193 -2.24 8.08 -2.45
C HIS A 193 -3.18 9.30 -2.54
N LEU A 194 -4.44 9.09 -2.96
CA LEU A 194 -5.40 10.18 -3.12
C LEU A 194 -6.03 10.58 -1.79
N HIS A 195 -5.88 11.87 -1.43
CA HIS A 195 -6.38 12.45 -0.18
C HIS A 195 -7.36 13.61 -0.39
N GLY A 196 -8.21 13.84 0.61
CA GLY A 196 -9.14 14.97 0.66
C GLY A 196 -9.91 15.17 -0.65
N SER A 197 -9.75 16.33 -1.29
CA SER A 197 -10.50 16.63 -2.53
C SER A 197 -10.11 15.78 -3.74
N SER A 198 -8.90 15.21 -3.75
CA SER A 198 -8.41 14.35 -4.84
C SER A 198 -9.14 13.01 -4.89
N ILE A 199 -9.70 12.56 -3.76
CA ILE A 199 -10.53 11.34 -3.68
C ILE A 199 -11.69 11.39 -4.68
N LYS A 200 -12.24 12.58 -4.99
CA LYS A 200 -13.32 12.74 -5.97
C LYS A 200 -12.93 12.32 -7.40
N GLY A 201 -11.64 12.28 -7.71
CA GLY A 201 -11.11 11.81 -8.99
C GLY A 201 -10.73 10.32 -9.02
N SER A 202 -10.95 9.61 -7.91
CA SER A 202 -10.68 8.18 -7.79
C SER A 202 -11.68 7.34 -8.60
N ILE A 203 -11.22 6.18 -9.08
CA ILE A 203 -12.09 5.14 -9.65
C ILE A 203 -12.36 4.12 -8.55
N ASN A 204 -13.62 4.00 -8.16
CA ASN A 204 -14.11 2.92 -7.32
C ASN A 204 -15.13 2.10 -8.11
N GLY A 205 -14.74 0.90 -8.56
CA GLY A 205 -15.55 0.01 -9.38
C GLY A 205 -14.79 -0.58 -10.57
N ILE A 206 -15.55 -1.27 -11.42
CA ILE A 206 -15.00 -2.07 -12.53
C ILE A 206 -14.67 -1.21 -13.74
N ARG A 207 -13.42 -1.30 -14.22
CA ARG A 207 -12.97 -0.77 -15.51
C ARG A 207 -12.13 -1.82 -16.23
N ASN A 208 -12.46 -2.11 -17.49
CA ASN A 208 -11.80 -3.14 -18.29
C ASN A 208 -11.70 -4.51 -17.60
N GLY A 209 -12.71 -4.86 -16.79
CA GLY A 209 -12.77 -6.15 -16.08
C GLY A 209 -11.92 -6.23 -14.81
N ILE A 210 -11.34 -5.13 -14.35
CA ILE A 210 -10.64 -5.01 -13.06
C ILE A 210 -11.47 -4.12 -12.14
N ASP A 211 -11.78 -4.60 -10.95
CA ASP A 211 -12.39 -3.81 -9.88
C ASP A 211 -11.30 -3.01 -9.15
N TYR A 212 -11.37 -1.68 -9.28
CA TYR A 212 -10.44 -0.76 -8.64
C TYR A 212 -11.06 -0.21 -7.37
N ARG A 213 -10.26 -0.12 -6.29
CA ARG A 213 -10.71 0.45 -5.03
C ARG A 213 -9.63 1.31 -4.37
N LEU A 214 -9.98 2.55 -4.07
CA LEU A 214 -9.17 3.44 -3.25
C LEU A 214 -9.22 3.01 -1.78
N VAL A 215 -8.07 2.95 -1.13
CA VAL A 215 -7.90 2.55 0.28
C VAL A 215 -6.97 3.46 1.07
N SER A 216 -6.78 4.71 0.65
CA SER A 216 -6.10 5.74 1.46
C SER A 216 -6.82 5.93 2.79
N ALA A 217 -6.07 6.15 3.88
CA ALA A 217 -6.62 6.13 5.23
C ALA A 217 -7.82 7.08 5.41
N ASP A 218 -7.72 8.33 4.97
CA ASP A 218 -8.84 9.28 5.03
C ASP A 218 -10.00 8.89 4.10
N GLY A 219 -9.70 8.29 2.94
CA GLY A 219 -10.69 7.79 1.99
C GLY A 219 -11.54 6.63 2.50
N VAL A 220 -11.00 5.82 3.41
CA VAL A 220 -11.74 4.71 4.06
C VAL A 220 -12.15 5.02 5.49
N GLY A 221 -12.04 6.28 5.93
CA GLY A 221 -12.44 6.69 7.28
C GLY A 221 -11.55 6.11 8.38
N PHE A 222 -10.27 5.92 8.09
CA PHE A 222 -9.25 5.34 8.97
C PHE A 222 -9.60 3.93 9.43
N ASP A 223 -10.29 3.17 8.56
CA ASP A 223 -10.81 1.85 8.86
C ASP A 223 -10.34 0.81 7.83
N PRO A 224 -9.56 -0.22 8.22
CA PRO A 224 -9.08 -1.24 7.30
C PRO A 224 -10.21 -1.93 6.53
N VAL A 225 -10.01 -2.06 5.22
CA VAL A 225 -10.99 -2.64 4.28
C VAL A 225 -10.77 -4.15 4.19
N LEU A 226 -11.84 -4.92 4.41
CA LEU A 226 -11.84 -6.37 4.21
C LEU A 226 -11.76 -6.69 2.71
N ILE A 227 -10.85 -7.58 2.33
CA ILE A 227 -10.64 -8.05 0.96
C ILE A 227 -11.12 -9.48 0.80
N GLU A 228 -10.71 -10.37 1.71
CA GLU A 228 -10.95 -11.80 1.60
C GLU A 228 -11.29 -12.41 2.95
N ARG A 229 -12.30 -13.29 2.98
CA ARG A 229 -12.61 -14.12 4.13
C ARG A 229 -11.93 -15.48 3.97
N ARG A 230 -11.59 -16.12 5.09
CA ARG A 230 -11.06 -17.49 5.04
C ARG A 230 -12.13 -18.48 4.59
#